data_AF-A0A1I3HY96-F1
#
_entry.id   AF-A0A1I3HY96-F1
#
_cell.length_a   1.000
_cell.length_b   1.000
_cell.length_c   1.000
_cell.angle_alpha   90.00
_cell.angle_beta   90.00
_cell.angle_gamma   90.00
#
_symmetry.space_group_name_H-M   'P 1'
#
loop_
_entity.id
_entity.type
_entity.pdbx_description
1 polymer ?
#
loop_
_entity_poly.entity_id
_entity_poly.type
_entity_poly.pdbx_seq_one_letter_code
_entity_poly.pdbx_strand_id
1 'polypeptide(L)'
;MPKIRCQGCQTVLNAPDKARGKVIACPKCGTKLKVPEATSGAAAKAPPAPEKDSGADFQAFDLDRLQESGGDGPSICPYCAGEMQEDDPVCRSCGMNVETGQMDPAEQRRRTMKGPDPQLFYSKVWGESLEFLKENISLATRTGLFWWLFATMNATCAYMAFVYCQRTPTKLFWGSLWVISASGIPGWFLYLDLKIIYATIVKEKFQADRVGFDFFQSVAGGTRTVFWPLVVIGPVLPIALVLLGLLYLLGSPLAANMIFLLGAAAVIQILPVLVLPIALVHMTSKHPYKAWILWELLQVFVKNVGPTLYLLVIAGLVFLPVLALAAGIFFLIGATNPYMSEFIVGAPMQAVAAPGAVVAEEGAIAFTPGLTGKIALWIMSMADLGTDQASVYYILLKGPLNILAAAIVMAPLAFAAAFPAVFIMKATGLFGLYRNRSLDLVQRIAPGTPATFWVRYLAHTVDLLFMPLSGFLVTANPKALMGFWLGFGFFLLIWFFSPNMRGIGVPLFAIYVSWMYWAVQESSQLKSTLGKDIFGLIVVTEKNDTLEMKQASFKWFLRMLWYFSFGLPFLMCAFNREKRALHDMVTHSKVVWKGDK
;
A
#
# COMPACT_ATOMS: atom_id res chain seq x y z
N MET A 1 17.71 59.09 -4.77
CA MET A 1 16.32 59.46 -4.43
C MET A 1 15.71 58.51 -3.39
N PRO A 2 15.63 58.92 -2.10
CA PRO A 2 14.89 58.18 -1.08
C PRO A 2 13.38 58.17 -1.37
N LYS A 3 12.76 56.99 -1.29
CA LYS A 3 11.31 56.79 -1.41
C LYS A 3 10.67 56.94 -0.04
N ILE A 4 9.73 57.87 0.11
CA ILE A 4 9.05 58.14 1.39
C ILE A 4 7.55 58.01 1.18
N ARG A 5 6.89 57.25 2.05
CA ARG A 5 5.43 57.14 2.06
C ARG A 5 4.85 58.25 2.93
N CYS A 6 3.92 59.03 2.37
CA CYS A 6 3.22 60.06 3.14
C CYS A 6 2.28 59.41 4.15
N GLN A 7 2.38 59.77 5.43
CA GLN A 7 1.51 59.22 6.49
C GLN A 7 0.05 59.70 6.40
N GLY A 8 -0.20 60.84 5.73
CA GLY A 8 -1.56 61.39 5.57
C GLY A 8 -2.34 60.76 4.41
N CYS A 9 -1.72 60.63 3.23
CA CYS A 9 -2.41 60.16 2.01
C CYS A 9 -1.85 58.84 1.44
N GLN A 10 -0.93 58.18 2.16
CA GLN A 10 -0.30 56.90 1.81
C GLN A 10 0.41 56.85 0.45
N THR A 11 0.50 57.96 -0.28
CA THR A 11 1.17 58.04 -1.58
C THR A 11 2.68 58.01 -1.38
N VAL A 12 3.38 57.21 -2.20
CA VAL A 12 4.85 57.12 -2.19
C VAL A 12 5.42 58.24 -3.05
N LEU A 13 6.26 59.09 -2.45
CA LEU A 13 6.92 60.22 -3.09
C LEU A 13 8.42 59.97 -3.20
N ASN A 14 9.01 60.40 -4.32
CA ASN A 14 10.45 60.42 -4.51
C ASN A 14 10.98 61.81 -4.10
N ALA A 15 11.71 61.88 -2.99
CA ALA A 15 12.28 63.15 -2.55
C ALA A 15 13.61 63.42 -3.27
N PRO A 16 13.90 64.69 -3.69
CA PRO A 16 15.19 65.07 -4.27
C PRO A 16 16.31 64.86 -3.27
N ASP A 17 17.50 64.43 -3.73
CA ASP A 17 18.60 64.10 -2.82
C ASP A 17 19.10 65.31 -1.99
N LYS A 18 18.85 66.56 -2.44
CA LYS A 18 19.12 67.80 -1.69
C LYS A 18 18.21 68.03 -0.48
N ALA A 19 17.13 67.25 -0.34
CA ALA A 19 16.14 67.39 0.72
C ALA A 19 16.37 66.44 1.90
N ARG A 20 17.44 65.61 1.89
CA ARG A 20 17.79 64.73 3.01
C ARG A 20 18.00 65.53 4.30
N GLY A 21 17.43 65.07 5.41
CA GLY A 21 17.43 65.76 6.71
C GLY A 21 16.43 66.92 6.83
N LYS A 22 15.84 67.39 5.73
CA LYS A 22 14.88 68.51 5.72
C LYS A 22 13.43 68.01 5.73
N VAL A 23 12.53 68.88 6.21
CA VAL A 23 11.08 68.63 6.21
C VAL A 23 10.47 69.19 4.94
N ILE A 24 9.81 68.34 4.15
CA ILE A 24 9.12 68.71 2.92
C ILE A 24 7.61 68.51 3.08
N ALA A 25 6.79 69.38 2.49
CA ALA A 25 5.34 69.21 2.49
C ALA A 25 4.92 68.26 1.36
N CYS A 26 3.96 67.37 1.64
CA CYS A 26 3.40 66.49 0.62
C CYS A 26 2.59 67.33 -0.40
N PRO A 27 2.87 67.25 -1.71
CA PRO A 27 2.17 68.05 -2.72
C PRO A 27 0.69 67.67 -2.87
N LYS A 28 0.26 66.49 -2.39
CA LYS A 28 -1.13 66.04 -2.48
C LYS A 28 -2.00 66.38 -1.26
N CYS A 29 -1.44 66.47 -0.06
CA CYS A 29 -2.22 66.67 1.17
C CYS A 29 -1.61 67.67 2.16
N GLY A 30 -0.50 68.32 1.80
CA GLY A 30 0.16 69.34 2.62
C GLY A 30 0.87 68.83 3.88
N THR A 31 0.74 67.53 4.22
CA THR A 31 1.35 66.95 5.43
C THR A 31 2.88 67.07 5.38
N LYS A 32 3.48 67.59 6.46
CA LYS A 32 4.94 67.76 6.60
C LYS A 32 5.62 66.40 6.84
N LEU A 33 6.56 66.03 5.98
CA LEU A 33 7.30 64.76 6.00
C LEU A 33 8.79 65.03 6.18
N LYS A 34 9.45 64.34 7.11
CA LYS A 34 10.91 64.45 7.32
C LYS A 34 11.63 63.43 6.44
N VAL A 35 12.57 63.88 5.62
CA VAL A 35 13.38 63.00 4.75
C VAL A 35 14.54 62.43 5.57
N PRO A 36 14.74 61.10 5.63
CA PRO A 36 15.80 60.50 6.42
C PRO A 36 17.20 60.88 5.87
N GLU A 37 18.13 61.15 6.78
CA GLU A 37 19.53 61.41 6.45
C GLU A 37 20.25 60.12 6.03
N ALA A 38 21.28 60.25 5.20
CA ALA A 38 22.10 59.12 4.80
C ALA A 38 23.06 58.76 5.94
N THR A 39 22.78 57.72 6.72
CA THR A 39 23.76 57.17 7.67
C THR A 39 24.71 56.22 6.95
N SER A 40 25.96 56.64 6.79
CA SER A 40 27.11 55.75 6.56
C SER A 40 27.32 54.87 7.80
N GLY A 41 27.66 53.60 7.59
CA GLY A 41 27.63 52.54 8.60
C GLY A 41 28.39 52.84 9.90
N ALA A 42 27.82 52.41 11.02
CA ALA A 42 28.49 52.28 12.30
C ALA A 42 27.93 51.04 13.03
N ALA A 43 28.86 50.23 13.52
CA ALA A 43 28.63 49.02 14.29
C ALA A 43 27.75 49.25 15.51
N ALA A 44 26.87 48.30 15.80
CA ALA A 44 25.98 48.33 16.96
C ALA A 44 26.78 48.15 18.27
N LYS A 45 26.61 49.10 19.19
CA LYS A 45 27.03 49.02 20.60
C LYS A 45 26.15 48.04 21.36
N ALA A 46 26.76 47.26 22.26
CA ALA A 46 26.10 46.37 23.21
C ALA A 46 25.38 47.15 24.35
N PRO A 47 24.34 46.57 24.99
CA PRO A 47 23.65 47.18 26.13
C PRO A 47 24.40 46.97 27.47
N PRO A 48 24.11 47.77 28.51
CA PRO A 48 24.85 47.75 29.77
C PRO A 48 24.47 46.58 30.69
N ALA A 49 25.43 46.15 31.51
CA ALA A 49 25.34 45.05 32.47
C ALA A 49 24.47 45.38 33.70
N PRO A 50 23.82 44.37 34.33
CA PRO A 50 23.13 44.56 35.59
C PRO A 50 24.07 44.44 36.81
N GLU A 51 23.68 45.16 37.84
CA GLU A 51 24.35 45.42 39.11
C GLU A 51 24.32 44.21 40.06
N LYS A 52 25.37 44.07 40.88
CA LYS A 52 25.54 42.99 41.88
C LYS A 52 24.67 43.27 43.11
N ASP A 53 23.92 42.27 43.56
CA ASP A 53 23.60 42.15 44.97
C ASP A 53 23.63 40.68 45.44
N SER A 54 23.84 40.54 46.75
CA SER A 54 24.48 39.46 47.48
C SER A 54 23.78 38.09 47.56
N GLY A 55 24.58 37.02 47.61
CA GLY A 55 24.47 35.98 48.65
C GLY A 55 23.99 34.57 48.23
N ALA A 56 24.80 33.58 48.61
CA ALA A 56 24.53 32.14 48.77
C ALA A 56 24.69 31.21 47.54
N ASP A 57 25.90 30.66 47.43
CA ASP A 57 26.24 29.22 47.24
C ASP A 57 25.27 28.36 46.43
N PHE A 58 25.64 28.01 45.19
CA PHE A 58 25.62 26.64 44.68
C PHE A 58 26.66 26.50 43.55
N GLN A 59 27.34 25.36 43.57
CA GLN A 59 28.58 25.03 42.86
C GLN A 59 28.55 25.32 41.35
N ALA A 60 29.70 25.78 40.86
CA ALA A 60 30.00 26.11 39.47
C ALA A 60 29.72 24.92 38.51
N PHE A 61 28.69 25.08 37.69
CA PHE A 61 28.58 24.40 36.41
C PHE A 61 29.38 25.21 35.39
N ASP A 62 30.52 24.65 35.01
CA ASP A 62 31.46 25.21 34.05
C ASP A 62 30.88 25.16 32.63
N LEU A 63 30.26 26.27 32.21
CA LEU A 63 29.60 26.45 30.91
C LEU A 63 30.61 26.67 29.76
N ASP A 64 31.89 26.92 30.07
CA ASP A 64 32.92 27.14 29.05
C ASP A 64 33.30 25.81 28.34
N ARG A 65 33.00 24.67 28.98
CA ARG A 65 33.19 23.33 28.40
C ARG A 65 32.14 22.94 27.34
N LEU A 66 31.13 23.78 27.10
CA LEU A 66 30.14 23.59 26.03
C LEU A 66 30.42 24.42 24.77
N GLN A 67 31.42 25.32 24.79
CA GLN A 67 31.82 26.08 23.60
C GLN A 67 33.06 25.52 22.91
N GLU A 68 33.78 24.57 23.52
CA GLU A 68 34.93 23.88 22.92
C GLU A 68 34.63 22.45 22.41
N SER A 69 33.36 22.02 22.40
CA SER A 69 32.95 20.87 21.58
C SER A 69 32.55 21.36 20.18
N GLY A 70 33.57 21.58 19.34
CA GLY A 70 33.37 21.88 17.93
C GLY A 70 32.56 20.78 17.24
N GLY A 71 31.45 21.22 16.61
CA GLY A 71 30.75 20.66 15.46
C GLY A 71 30.35 19.19 15.53
N ASP A 72 29.06 18.90 15.74
CA ASP A 72 28.38 17.67 15.26
C ASP A 72 26.89 17.65 15.70
N GLY A 73 26.14 18.74 15.46
CA GLY A 73 24.72 18.83 15.83
C GLY A 73 23.86 19.48 14.75
N PRO A 74 22.67 18.95 14.42
CA PRO A 74 21.79 19.56 13.42
C PRO A 74 21.38 20.97 13.87
N SER A 75 21.57 21.96 12.99
CA SER A 75 21.12 23.33 13.24
C SER A 75 19.59 23.36 13.27
N ILE A 76 18.96 24.09 14.20
CA ILE A 76 17.49 24.14 14.30
C ILE A 76 16.99 25.36 13.56
N CYS A 77 16.00 25.18 12.67
CA CYS A 77 15.40 26.28 11.93
C CYS A 77 14.70 27.27 12.89
N PRO A 78 15.06 28.57 12.88
CA PRO A 78 14.47 29.57 13.77
C PRO A 78 12.99 29.88 13.44
N TYR A 79 12.51 29.52 12.25
CA TYR A 79 11.15 29.84 11.81
C TYR A 79 10.12 28.73 12.11
N CYS A 80 10.53 27.46 12.04
CA CYS A 80 9.62 26.33 12.20
C CYS A 80 10.09 25.26 13.19
N ALA A 81 11.21 25.50 13.87
CA ALA A 81 11.83 24.58 14.81
C ALA A 81 12.14 23.18 14.20
N GLY A 82 12.25 23.10 12.88
CA GLY A 82 12.63 21.87 12.18
C GLY A 82 14.15 21.74 12.11
N GLU A 83 14.66 20.52 12.20
CA GLU A 83 16.09 20.24 12.01
C GLU A 83 16.54 20.65 10.60
N MET A 84 17.71 21.28 10.53
CA MET A 84 18.39 21.74 9.33
C MET A 84 19.74 21.06 9.19
N GLN A 85 20.11 20.85 7.93
CA GLN A 85 21.41 20.30 7.57
C GLN A 85 22.42 21.45 7.58
N GLU A 86 23.63 21.19 8.09
CA GLU A 86 24.65 22.20 8.37
C GLU A 86 25.04 23.04 7.13
N ASP A 87 24.98 22.43 5.95
CA ASP A 87 25.36 23.05 4.67
C ASP A 87 24.19 23.58 3.83
N ASP A 88 22.94 23.47 4.30
CA ASP A 88 21.77 23.92 3.53
C ASP A 88 21.19 25.23 4.11
N PRO A 89 21.38 26.38 3.44
CA PRO A 89 20.82 27.65 3.90
C PRO A 89 19.30 27.67 3.79
N VAL A 90 18.66 26.69 3.14
CA VAL A 90 17.21 26.58 3.01
C VAL A 90 16.67 25.53 3.97
N CYS A 91 15.84 25.96 4.91
CA CYS A 91 15.09 25.03 5.75
C CYS A 91 14.13 24.23 4.86
N ARG A 92 14.38 22.94 4.70
CA ARG A 92 13.50 22.08 3.87
C ARG A 92 12.13 21.82 4.50
N SER A 93 12.01 21.98 5.81
CA SER A 93 10.74 21.83 6.54
C SER A 93 9.77 22.99 6.25
N CYS A 94 10.19 24.24 6.48
CA CYS A 94 9.32 25.40 6.23
C CYS A 94 9.59 26.14 4.92
N GLY A 95 10.65 25.81 4.20
CA GLY A 95 11.06 26.47 2.95
C GLY A 95 11.69 27.85 3.15
N MET A 96 11.98 28.24 4.40
CA MET A 96 12.61 29.52 4.74
C MET A 96 14.12 29.39 4.62
N ASN A 97 14.74 30.31 3.89
CA ASN A 97 16.18 30.43 3.87
C ASN A 97 16.65 31.18 5.14
N VAL A 98 17.55 30.59 5.92
CA VAL A 98 17.97 31.10 7.24
C VAL A 98 18.83 32.35 7.12
N GLU A 99 19.63 32.45 6.06
CA GLU A 99 20.53 33.58 5.82
C GLU A 99 19.74 34.81 5.38
N THR A 100 18.75 34.62 4.51
CA THR A 100 17.95 35.72 3.96
C THR A 100 16.70 36.04 4.77
N GLY A 101 16.27 35.12 5.64
CA GLY A 101 15.01 35.20 6.38
C GLY A 101 13.76 35.26 5.50
N GLN A 102 13.89 34.92 4.22
CA GLN A 102 12.81 34.89 3.25
C GLN A 102 12.63 33.47 2.73
N MET A 103 11.44 33.19 2.21
CA MET A 103 11.15 31.91 1.60
C MET A 103 12.06 31.70 0.38
N ASP A 104 12.73 30.55 0.29
CA ASP A 104 13.62 30.25 -0.83
C ASP A 104 12.85 30.34 -2.16
N PRO A 105 13.32 31.08 -3.18
CA PRO A 105 12.56 31.28 -4.41
C PRO A 105 12.26 29.99 -5.18
N ALA A 106 13.11 28.95 -5.09
CA ALA A 106 12.86 27.68 -5.77
C ALA A 106 11.81 26.85 -5.02
N GLU A 107 11.88 26.82 -3.69
CA GLU A 107 10.91 26.16 -2.83
C GLU A 107 9.56 26.90 -2.81
N GLN A 108 9.58 28.23 -2.80
CA GLN A 108 8.41 29.07 -3.01
C GLN A 108 7.82 28.81 -4.39
N ARG A 109 8.60 28.80 -5.48
CA ARG A 109 8.10 28.52 -6.83
C ARG A 109 7.49 27.12 -6.94
N ARG A 110 8.04 26.11 -6.26
CA ARG A 110 7.48 24.75 -6.19
C ARG A 110 6.19 24.68 -5.36
N ARG A 111 6.15 25.30 -4.18
CA ARG A 111 4.95 25.36 -3.33
C ARG A 111 3.85 26.25 -3.93
N THR A 112 4.23 27.21 -4.76
CA THR A 112 3.32 28.08 -5.53
C THR A 112 2.99 27.53 -6.92
N MET A 113 3.61 26.43 -7.38
CA MET A 113 3.09 25.65 -8.51
C MET A 113 1.78 25.00 -8.07
N LYS A 114 0.71 25.80 -8.10
CA LYS A 114 -0.65 25.36 -7.83
C LYS A 114 -0.95 24.26 -8.84
N GLY A 115 -1.32 23.08 -8.35
CA GLY A 115 -2.01 22.10 -9.17
C GLY A 115 -3.25 22.73 -9.83
N PRO A 116 -3.83 22.06 -10.84
CA PRO A 116 -5.09 22.51 -11.42
C PRO A 116 -6.14 22.78 -10.34
N ASP A 117 -7.07 23.71 -10.57
CA ASP A 117 -8.11 24.02 -9.59
C ASP A 117 -8.87 22.74 -9.17
N PRO A 118 -8.84 22.35 -7.88
CA PRO A 118 -9.43 21.10 -7.42
C PRO A 118 -10.93 20.97 -7.68
N GLN A 119 -11.67 22.08 -7.84
CA GLN A 119 -13.12 22.03 -8.11
C GLN A 119 -13.45 21.58 -9.53
N LEU A 120 -12.52 21.78 -10.48
CA LEU A 120 -12.71 21.34 -11.87
C LEU A 120 -12.74 19.82 -12.02
N PHE A 121 -12.34 19.06 -10.99
CA PHE A 121 -12.40 17.60 -10.98
C PHE A 121 -13.81 17.08 -11.29
N TYR A 122 -14.84 17.60 -10.63
CA TYR A 122 -16.21 17.06 -10.74
C TYR A 122 -16.79 17.17 -12.15
N SER A 123 -16.52 18.27 -12.83
CA SER A 123 -17.01 18.51 -14.20
C SER A 123 -16.15 17.80 -15.25
N LYS A 124 -14.84 17.71 -15.04
CA LYS A 124 -13.92 17.20 -16.06
C LYS A 124 -13.71 15.70 -16.03
N VAL A 125 -13.92 15.04 -14.88
CA VAL A 125 -13.65 13.60 -14.72
C VAL A 125 -14.42 12.75 -15.75
N TRP A 126 -15.64 13.14 -16.10
CA TRP A 126 -16.45 12.42 -17.09
C TRP A 126 -15.91 12.60 -18.51
N GLY A 127 -15.74 13.86 -18.94
CA GLY A 127 -15.29 14.20 -20.29
C GLY A 127 -13.91 13.62 -20.60
N GLU A 128 -12.93 13.89 -19.74
CA GLU A 128 -11.55 13.46 -19.96
C GLU A 128 -11.38 11.94 -19.85
N SER A 129 -12.14 11.26 -18.97
CA SER A 129 -12.09 9.80 -18.88
C SER A 129 -12.78 9.10 -20.05
N LEU A 130 -13.88 9.66 -20.57
CA LEU A 130 -14.54 9.15 -21.78
C LEU A 130 -13.68 9.36 -23.03
N GLU A 131 -13.06 10.54 -23.16
CA GLU A 131 -12.14 10.85 -24.25
C GLU A 131 -10.95 9.88 -24.23
N PHE A 132 -10.32 9.68 -23.07
CA PHE A 132 -9.25 8.70 -22.91
C PHE A 132 -9.69 7.28 -23.28
N LEU A 133 -10.88 6.84 -22.87
CA LEU A 133 -11.41 5.52 -23.24
C LEU A 133 -11.60 5.40 -24.76
N LYS A 134 -12.15 6.42 -25.41
CA LYS A 134 -12.37 6.44 -26.87
C LYS A 134 -11.05 6.40 -27.65
N GLU A 135 -10.04 7.13 -27.18
CA GLU A 135 -8.70 7.09 -27.77
C GLU A 135 -8.00 5.73 -27.58
N ASN A 136 -8.35 5.00 -26.52
CA ASN A 136 -7.68 3.77 -26.12
C ASN A 136 -8.61 2.54 -26.13
N ILE A 137 -9.55 2.45 -27.08
CA ILE A 137 -10.48 1.28 -27.19
C ILE A 137 -9.70 -0.03 -27.35
N SER A 138 -8.60 -0.03 -28.11
CA SER A 138 -7.72 -1.19 -28.27
C SER A 138 -7.14 -1.68 -26.93
N LEU A 139 -6.86 -0.77 -26.00
CA LEU A 139 -6.39 -1.14 -24.66
C LEU A 139 -7.50 -1.82 -23.85
N ALA A 140 -8.73 -1.33 -23.94
CA ALA A 140 -9.89 -1.93 -23.27
C ALA A 140 -10.19 -3.34 -23.84
N THR A 141 -10.16 -3.51 -25.17
CA THR A 141 -10.39 -4.83 -25.78
C THR A 141 -9.29 -5.83 -25.42
N ARG A 142 -8.01 -5.41 -25.41
CA ARG A 142 -6.89 -6.24 -24.94
C ARG A 142 -7.02 -6.60 -23.47
N THR A 143 -7.47 -5.67 -22.63
CA THR A 143 -7.75 -5.92 -21.21
C THR A 143 -8.85 -6.97 -21.04
N GLY A 144 -9.95 -6.86 -21.80
CA GLY A 144 -11.01 -7.86 -21.82
C GLY A 144 -10.51 -9.24 -22.26
N LEU A 145 -9.66 -9.30 -23.28
CA LEU A 145 -9.03 -10.54 -23.73
C LEU A 145 -8.19 -11.18 -22.62
N PHE A 146 -7.35 -10.42 -21.91
CA PHE A 146 -6.52 -10.97 -20.84
C PHE A 146 -7.35 -11.44 -19.65
N TRP A 147 -8.37 -10.69 -19.25
CA TRP A 147 -9.30 -11.12 -18.20
C TRP A 147 -10.07 -12.38 -18.58
N TRP A 148 -10.48 -12.50 -19.84
CA TRP A 148 -11.12 -13.71 -20.33
C TRP A 148 -10.19 -14.92 -20.31
N LEU A 149 -8.94 -14.75 -20.75
CA LEU A 149 -7.91 -15.81 -20.70
C LEU A 149 -7.63 -16.24 -19.26
N PHE A 150 -7.43 -15.30 -18.33
CA PHE A 150 -7.21 -15.62 -16.92
C PHE A 150 -8.44 -16.25 -16.27
N ALA A 151 -9.66 -15.76 -16.55
CA ALA A 151 -10.89 -16.35 -16.01
C ALA A 151 -11.07 -17.80 -16.50
N THR A 152 -10.79 -18.05 -17.78
CA THR A 152 -10.87 -19.39 -18.36
C THR A 152 -9.81 -20.32 -17.78
N MET A 153 -8.57 -19.85 -17.67
CA MET A 153 -7.48 -20.61 -17.03
C MET A 153 -7.81 -20.89 -15.56
N ASN A 154 -8.35 -19.90 -14.84
CA ASN A 154 -8.75 -20.06 -13.45
C ASN A 154 -9.85 -21.10 -13.27
N ALA A 155 -10.91 -21.03 -14.08
CA ALA A 155 -11.98 -22.02 -14.07
C ALA A 155 -11.47 -23.44 -14.39
N THR A 156 -10.54 -23.55 -15.35
CA THR A 156 -9.90 -24.82 -15.73
C THR A 156 -9.07 -25.40 -14.59
N CYS A 157 -8.20 -24.60 -13.98
CA CYS A 157 -7.39 -25.03 -12.85
C CYS A 157 -8.26 -25.39 -11.64
N ALA A 158 -9.33 -24.64 -11.38
CA ALA A 158 -10.30 -24.94 -10.32
C ALA A 158 -10.96 -26.31 -10.56
N TYR A 159 -11.47 -26.55 -11.78
CA TYR A 159 -12.07 -27.82 -12.13
C TYR A 159 -11.08 -28.99 -11.94
N MET A 160 -9.84 -28.82 -12.40
CA MET A 160 -8.80 -29.83 -12.22
C MET A 160 -8.48 -30.09 -10.74
N ALA A 161 -8.40 -29.04 -9.92
CA ALA A 161 -8.02 -29.14 -8.51
C ALA A 161 -9.13 -29.72 -7.63
N PHE A 162 -10.38 -29.30 -7.84
CA PHE A 162 -11.48 -29.59 -6.93
C PHE A 162 -12.41 -30.70 -7.39
N VAL A 163 -12.51 -30.95 -8.70
CA VAL A 163 -13.45 -31.93 -9.28
C VAL A 163 -12.72 -33.13 -9.86
N TYR A 164 -11.69 -32.92 -10.69
CA TYR A 164 -11.07 -34.00 -11.45
C TYR A 164 -10.00 -34.77 -10.67
N CYS A 165 -9.00 -34.07 -10.12
CA CYS A 165 -7.89 -34.72 -9.43
C CYS A 165 -8.37 -35.32 -8.12
N GLN A 166 -8.07 -36.59 -7.88
CA GLN A 166 -8.40 -37.25 -6.60
C GLN A 166 -7.22 -37.33 -5.64
N ARG A 167 -5.99 -37.42 -6.17
CA ARG A 167 -4.75 -37.56 -5.38
C ARG A 167 -4.24 -36.21 -4.86
N THR A 168 -3.75 -36.17 -3.63
CA THR A 168 -3.27 -34.94 -2.98
C THR A 168 -2.18 -34.19 -3.76
N PRO A 169 -1.12 -34.84 -4.30
CA PRO A 169 -0.07 -34.12 -5.01
C PRO A 169 -0.58 -33.38 -6.25
N THR A 170 -1.46 -34.00 -7.04
CA THR A 170 -2.02 -33.38 -8.24
C THR A 170 -3.05 -32.30 -7.88
N LYS A 171 -3.84 -32.51 -6.82
CA LYS A 171 -4.70 -31.45 -6.26
C LYS A 171 -3.90 -30.22 -5.85
N LEU A 172 -2.78 -30.39 -5.16
CA LEU A 172 -1.90 -29.27 -4.75
C LEU A 172 -1.30 -28.55 -5.95
N PHE A 173 -0.85 -29.29 -6.98
CA PHE A 173 -0.32 -28.71 -8.21
C PHE A 173 -1.37 -27.85 -8.93
N TRP A 174 -2.56 -28.39 -9.19
CA TRP A 174 -3.62 -27.63 -9.88
C TRP A 174 -4.20 -26.53 -9.00
N GLY A 175 -4.26 -26.75 -7.68
CA GLY A 175 -4.67 -25.75 -6.71
C GLY A 175 -3.72 -24.55 -6.67
N SER A 176 -2.41 -24.75 -6.80
CA SER A 176 -1.46 -23.63 -6.88
C SER A 176 -1.62 -22.83 -8.18
N LEU A 177 -1.83 -23.51 -9.31
CA LEU A 177 -2.14 -22.85 -10.59
C LEU A 177 -3.48 -22.09 -10.55
N TRP A 178 -4.47 -22.59 -9.82
CA TRP A 178 -5.72 -21.88 -9.57
C TRP A 178 -5.47 -20.57 -8.80
N VAL A 179 -4.65 -20.59 -7.75
CA VAL A 179 -4.29 -19.37 -7.00
C VAL A 179 -3.50 -18.38 -7.86
N ILE A 180 -2.54 -18.86 -8.65
CA ILE A 180 -1.71 -18.02 -9.54
C ILE A 180 -2.58 -17.37 -10.63
N SER A 181 -3.44 -18.15 -11.29
CA SER A 181 -4.35 -17.64 -12.33
C SER A 181 -5.39 -16.66 -11.78
N ALA A 182 -5.90 -16.89 -10.55
CA ALA A 182 -6.81 -15.96 -9.88
C ALA A 182 -6.15 -14.59 -9.65
N SER A 183 -4.85 -14.57 -9.39
CA SER A 183 -4.08 -13.34 -9.16
C SER A 183 -3.87 -12.53 -10.44
N GLY A 184 -3.93 -13.16 -11.62
CA GLY A 184 -3.68 -12.47 -12.90
C GLY A 184 -4.66 -11.34 -13.22
N ILE A 185 -5.96 -11.54 -12.96
CA ILE A 185 -7.03 -10.55 -13.23
C ILE A 185 -6.82 -9.25 -12.42
N PRO A 186 -6.80 -9.27 -11.08
CA PRO A 186 -6.59 -8.07 -10.27
C PRO A 186 -5.20 -7.48 -10.44
N GLY A 187 -4.23 -8.28 -10.88
CA GLY A 187 -2.88 -7.83 -11.12
C GLY A 187 -2.66 -7.08 -12.42
N TRP A 188 -3.29 -7.55 -13.51
CA TRP A 188 -3.35 -6.77 -14.75
C TRP A 188 -4.06 -5.43 -14.53
N PHE A 189 -5.16 -5.44 -13.76
CA PHE A 189 -5.85 -4.22 -13.36
C PHE A 189 -4.91 -3.26 -12.65
N LEU A 190 -4.26 -3.71 -11.56
CA LEU A 190 -3.38 -2.85 -10.76
C LEU A 190 -2.21 -2.30 -11.58
N TYR A 191 -1.59 -3.13 -12.42
CA TYR A 191 -0.48 -2.72 -13.28
C TYR A 191 -0.87 -1.59 -14.24
N LEU A 192 -1.99 -1.76 -14.96
CA LEU A 192 -2.49 -0.74 -15.88
C LEU A 192 -2.88 0.54 -15.12
N ASP A 193 -3.59 0.38 -14.01
CA ASP A 193 -4.08 1.49 -13.21
C ASP A 193 -2.92 2.37 -12.72
N LEU A 194 -1.89 1.77 -12.12
CA LEU A 194 -0.70 2.51 -11.68
C LEU A 194 0.01 3.24 -12.83
N LYS A 195 0.09 2.63 -14.03
CA LYS A 195 0.68 3.29 -15.20
C LYS A 195 -0.16 4.46 -15.72
N ILE A 196 -1.48 4.31 -15.79
CA ILE A 196 -2.39 5.36 -16.25
C ILE A 196 -2.46 6.51 -15.25
N ILE A 197 -2.53 6.19 -13.95
CA ILE A 197 -2.49 7.18 -12.86
C ILE A 197 -1.19 7.97 -12.93
N TYR A 198 -0.04 7.29 -13.00
CA TYR A 198 1.27 7.94 -13.08
C TYR A 198 1.37 8.87 -14.30
N ALA A 199 1.03 8.38 -15.50
CA ALA A 199 1.05 9.20 -16.72
C ALA A 199 0.12 10.42 -16.61
N THR A 200 -1.03 10.27 -15.97
CA THR A 200 -1.99 11.36 -15.77
C THR A 200 -1.47 12.42 -14.79
N ILE A 201 -0.85 12.01 -13.68
CA ILE A 201 -0.30 12.93 -12.66
C ILE A 201 0.90 13.72 -13.22
N VAL A 202 1.78 13.06 -13.99
CA VAL A 202 2.95 13.69 -14.61
C VAL A 202 2.58 14.46 -15.89
N LYS A 203 1.33 14.34 -16.36
CA LYS A 203 0.80 14.93 -17.61
C LYS A 203 1.56 14.46 -18.86
N GLU A 204 1.97 13.20 -18.87
CA GLU A 204 2.57 12.56 -20.04
C GLU A 204 1.49 11.91 -20.92
N LYS A 205 1.70 11.93 -22.24
CA LYS A 205 0.81 11.22 -23.16
C LYS A 205 0.98 9.71 -22.94
N PHE A 206 -0.11 9.04 -22.59
CA PHE A 206 -0.10 7.59 -22.37
C PHE A 206 0.13 6.85 -23.69
N GLN A 207 1.11 5.97 -23.73
CA GLN A 207 1.50 5.21 -24.91
C GLN A 207 0.95 3.77 -24.82
N ALA A 208 -0.34 3.59 -25.14
CA ALA A 208 -1.03 2.30 -25.01
C ALA A 208 -0.38 1.17 -25.84
N ASP A 209 0.18 1.49 -27.01
CA ASP A 209 0.81 0.50 -27.90
C ASP A 209 2.06 -0.15 -27.29
N ARG A 210 2.75 0.57 -26.39
CA ARG A 210 3.95 0.05 -25.70
C ARG A 210 3.62 -0.81 -24.49
N VAL A 211 2.36 -0.84 -24.07
CA VAL A 211 1.94 -1.66 -22.94
C VAL A 211 1.76 -3.09 -23.43
N GLY A 212 2.83 -3.88 -23.32
CA GLY A 212 2.82 -5.32 -23.55
C GLY A 212 2.14 -6.07 -22.40
N PHE A 213 1.63 -7.25 -22.72
CA PHE A 213 1.20 -8.21 -21.70
C PHE A 213 2.43 -8.92 -21.14
N ASP A 214 2.51 -8.97 -19.82
CA ASP A 214 3.48 -9.77 -19.09
C ASP A 214 2.73 -10.55 -17.99
N PHE A 215 2.77 -11.88 -18.11
CA PHE A 215 2.14 -12.79 -17.17
C PHE A 215 2.71 -12.63 -15.76
N PHE A 216 4.03 -12.58 -15.61
CA PHE A 216 4.68 -12.49 -14.31
C PHE A 216 4.41 -11.15 -13.64
N GLN A 217 4.44 -10.06 -14.42
CA GLN A 217 4.08 -8.75 -13.92
C GLN A 217 2.61 -8.69 -13.47
N SER A 218 1.71 -9.33 -14.21
CA SER A 218 0.30 -9.44 -13.83
C SER A 218 0.17 -10.24 -12.53
N VAL A 219 0.77 -11.42 -12.43
CA VAL A 219 0.69 -12.23 -11.18
C VAL A 219 1.31 -11.48 -9.99
N ALA A 220 2.45 -10.81 -10.16
CA ALA A 220 3.10 -10.02 -9.10
C ALA A 220 2.27 -8.80 -8.69
N GLY A 221 1.59 -8.14 -9.63
CA GLY A 221 0.59 -7.13 -9.31
C GLY A 221 -0.62 -7.72 -8.57
N GLY A 222 -1.00 -8.94 -8.91
CA GLY A 222 -2.13 -9.65 -8.33
C GLY A 222 -1.93 -10.00 -6.87
N THR A 223 -0.75 -10.52 -6.53
CA THR A 223 -0.38 -10.77 -5.14
C THR A 223 -0.45 -9.48 -4.33
N ARG A 224 0.02 -8.35 -4.89
CA ARG A 224 -0.13 -7.03 -4.25
C ARG A 224 -1.60 -6.68 -4.00
N THR A 225 -2.51 -6.88 -4.95
CA THR A 225 -3.94 -6.60 -4.76
C THR A 225 -4.60 -7.51 -3.72
N VAL A 226 -4.18 -8.77 -3.61
CA VAL A 226 -4.71 -9.73 -2.61
C VAL A 226 -4.19 -9.41 -1.20
N PHE A 227 -2.90 -9.11 -1.07
CA PHE A 227 -2.29 -8.82 0.23
C PHE A 227 -2.61 -7.41 0.74
N TRP A 228 -2.87 -6.45 -0.14
CA TRP A 228 -3.06 -5.06 0.24
C TRP A 228 -4.21 -4.85 1.25
N PRO A 229 -5.44 -5.37 1.05
CA PRO A 229 -6.51 -5.27 2.06
C PRO A 229 -6.13 -5.91 3.39
N LEU A 230 -5.41 -7.05 3.36
CA LEU A 230 -4.96 -7.74 4.56
C LEU A 230 -3.95 -6.90 5.36
N VAL A 231 -3.01 -6.24 4.67
CA VAL A 231 -2.01 -5.36 5.29
C VAL A 231 -2.67 -4.12 5.87
N VAL A 232 -3.57 -3.49 5.12
CA VAL A 232 -4.29 -2.28 5.56
C VAL A 232 -5.19 -2.58 6.77
N ILE A 233 -5.90 -3.71 6.78
CA ILE A 233 -6.72 -4.14 7.92
C ILE A 233 -5.87 -4.74 9.05
N GLY A 234 -4.59 -5.03 8.82
CA GLY A 234 -3.67 -5.67 9.78
C GLY A 234 -3.79 -5.15 11.22
N PRO A 235 -3.84 -3.83 11.48
CA PRO A 235 -4.03 -3.29 12.83
C PRO A 235 -5.38 -3.60 13.49
N VAL A 236 -6.44 -3.85 12.69
CA VAL A 236 -7.81 -4.14 13.15
C VAL A 236 -8.00 -5.63 13.44
N LEU A 237 -7.30 -6.52 12.73
CA LEU A 237 -7.45 -7.97 12.87
C LEU A 237 -7.24 -8.48 14.31
N PRO A 238 -6.18 -8.11 15.05
CA PRO A 238 -6.00 -8.55 16.43
C PRO A 238 -7.14 -8.12 17.35
N ILE A 239 -7.68 -6.91 17.15
CA ILE A 239 -8.81 -6.38 17.92
C ILE A 239 -10.05 -7.24 17.64
N ALA A 240 -10.33 -7.53 16.37
CA ALA A 240 -11.45 -8.38 15.97
C ALA A 240 -11.31 -9.81 16.54
N LEU A 241 -10.10 -10.38 16.56
CA LEU A 241 -9.83 -11.70 17.12
C LEU A 241 -9.99 -11.73 18.64
N VAL A 242 -9.55 -10.69 19.36
CA VAL A 242 -9.78 -10.57 20.81
C VAL A 242 -11.27 -10.45 21.11
N LEU A 243 -12.01 -9.63 20.38
CA LEU A 243 -13.46 -9.51 20.55
C LEU A 243 -14.17 -10.84 20.26
N LEU A 244 -13.78 -11.54 19.21
CA LEU A 244 -14.31 -12.87 18.89
C LEU A 244 -13.98 -13.90 19.98
N GLY A 245 -12.74 -13.88 20.50
CA GLY A 245 -12.32 -14.73 21.61
C GLY A 245 -13.09 -14.45 22.90
N LEU A 246 -13.37 -13.18 23.20
CA LEU A 246 -14.22 -12.79 24.33
C LEU A 246 -15.66 -13.27 24.15
N LEU A 247 -16.24 -13.11 22.96
CA LEU A 247 -17.58 -13.64 22.67
C LEU A 247 -17.63 -15.16 22.85
N TYR A 248 -16.58 -15.87 22.43
CA TYR A 248 -16.46 -17.31 22.63
C TYR A 248 -16.35 -17.68 24.11
N LEU A 249 -15.49 -17.00 24.88
CA LEU A 249 -15.31 -17.23 26.32
C LEU A 249 -16.58 -16.92 27.12
N LEU A 250 -17.38 -15.95 26.70
CA LEU A 250 -18.66 -15.59 27.30
C LEU A 250 -19.81 -16.50 26.86
N GLY A 251 -19.55 -17.54 26.06
CA GLY A 251 -20.57 -18.49 25.60
C GLY A 251 -21.60 -17.89 24.64
N SER A 252 -21.27 -16.79 23.97
CA SER A 252 -22.22 -16.12 23.07
C SER A 252 -22.47 -16.96 21.81
N PRO A 253 -23.74 -17.16 21.39
CA PRO A 253 -24.07 -17.89 20.17
C PRO A 253 -23.58 -17.16 18.90
N LEU A 254 -23.27 -15.86 19.01
CA LEU A 254 -22.73 -15.07 17.90
C LEU A 254 -21.35 -15.57 17.46
N ALA A 255 -20.52 -16.07 18.38
CA ALA A 255 -19.16 -16.53 18.07
C ALA A 255 -19.13 -17.77 17.16
N ALA A 256 -20.20 -18.58 17.16
CA ALA A 256 -20.35 -19.75 16.31
C ALA A 256 -21.28 -19.51 15.10
N ASN A 257 -21.91 -18.34 15.01
CA ASN A 257 -22.86 -18.03 13.94
C ASN A 257 -22.11 -17.60 12.66
N MET A 258 -22.08 -18.48 11.66
CA MET A 258 -21.38 -18.24 10.39
C MET A 258 -21.85 -16.97 9.67
N ILE A 259 -23.15 -16.65 9.71
CA ILE A 259 -23.71 -15.45 9.07
C ILE A 259 -23.18 -14.20 9.76
N PHE A 260 -23.12 -14.21 11.09
CA PHE A 260 -22.55 -13.10 11.87
C PHE A 260 -21.06 -12.92 11.56
N LEU A 261 -20.28 -14.00 11.51
CA LEU A 261 -18.84 -13.94 11.20
C LEU A 261 -18.57 -13.41 9.79
N LEU A 262 -19.33 -13.87 8.81
CA LEU A 262 -19.23 -13.39 7.42
C LEU A 262 -19.67 -11.92 7.32
N GLY A 263 -20.73 -11.53 8.02
CA GLY A 263 -21.18 -10.14 8.09
C GLY A 263 -20.13 -9.22 8.71
N ALA A 264 -19.54 -9.63 9.84
CA ALA A 264 -18.47 -8.88 10.50
C ALA A 264 -17.23 -8.75 9.61
N ALA A 265 -16.82 -9.83 8.95
CA ALA A 265 -15.72 -9.80 7.99
C ALA A 265 -16.02 -8.86 6.81
N ALA A 266 -17.23 -8.90 6.26
CA ALA A 266 -17.64 -8.02 5.16
C ALA A 266 -17.62 -6.54 5.57
N VAL A 267 -18.10 -6.20 6.77
CA VAL A 267 -18.04 -4.83 7.30
C VAL A 267 -16.61 -4.33 7.42
N ILE A 268 -15.69 -5.18 7.91
CA ILE A 268 -14.26 -4.83 8.01
C ILE A 268 -13.66 -4.54 6.63
N GLN A 269 -14.07 -5.28 5.59
CA GLN A 269 -13.59 -5.10 4.21
C GLN A 269 -14.11 -3.84 3.51
N ILE A 270 -15.12 -3.15 4.06
CA ILE A 270 -15.58 -1.86 3.52
C ILE A 270 -14.46 -0.81 3.63
N LEU A 271 -13.63 -0.87 4.67
CA LEU A 271 -12.57 0.12 4.90
C LEU A 271 -11.53 0.16 3.77
N PRO A 272 -10.89 -0.94 3.35
CA PRO A 272 -10.03 -0.95 2.16
C PRO A 272 -10.70 -0.43 0.90
N VAL A 273 -11.96 -0.80 0.64
CA VAL A 273 -12.70 -0.35 -0.55
C VAL A 273 -12.88 1.17 -0.53
N LEU A 274 -13.21 1.74 0.63
CA LEU A 274 -13.41 3.17 0.81
C LEU A 274 -12.13 3.98 0.51
N VAL A 275 -10.98 3.48 0.95
CA VAL A 275 -9.69 4.17 0.79
C VAL A 275 -8.90 3.76 -0.46
N LEU A 276 -9.40 2.78 -1.22
CA LEU A 276 -8.73 2.24 -2.40
C LEU A 276 -8.32 3.31 -3.42
N PRO A 277 -9.17 4.28 -3.82
CA PRO A 277 -8.76 5.27 -4.81
C PRO A 277 -7.61 6.17 -4.34
N ILE A 278 -7.57 6.48 -3.04
CA ILE A 278 -6.47 7.23 -2.43
C ILE A 278 -5.20 6.38 -2.41
N ALA A 279 -5.33 5.10 -2.04
CA ALA A 279 -4.21 4.18 -2.00
C ALA A 279 -3.56 4.01 -3.37
N LEU A 280 -4.36 3.81 -4.44
CA LEU A 280 -3.87 3.67 -5.81
C LEU A 280 -3.04 4.89 -6.24
N VAL A 281 -3.48 6.10 -5.92
CA VAL A 281 -2.69 7.31 -6.19
C VAL A 281 -1.38 7.30 -5.40
N HIS A 282 -1.41 6.99 -4.09
CA HIS A 282 -0.19 6.92 -3.29
C HIS A 282 0.77 5.81 -3.71
N MET A 283 0.28 4.71 -4.29
CA MET A 283 1.14 3.65 -4.82
C MET A 283 1.99 4.11 -6.02
N THR A 284 1.58 5.19 -6.70
CA THR A 284 2.36 5.84 -7.77
C THR A 284 3.31 6.93 -7.28
N SER A 285 3.21 7.31 -6.00
CA SER A 285 4.08 8.33 -5.42
C SER A 285 5.49 7.78 -5.19
N LYS A 286 6.47 8.67 -5.06
CA LYS A 286 7.87 8.31 -4.79
C LYS A 286 8.02 7.45 -3.52
N HIS A 287 7.22 7.73 -2.50
CA HIS A 287 7.21 7.04 -1.21
C HIS A 287 5.88 6.32 -1.00
N PRO A 288 5.74 5.06 -1.46
CA PRO A 288 4.44 4.39 -1.52
C PRO A 288 3.92 3.94 -0.15
N TYR A 289 4.68 4.12 0.95
CA TYR A 289 4.34 3.57 2.28
C TYR A 289 2.95 4.00 2.78
N LYS A 290 2.53 5.25 2.49
CA LYS A 290 1.20 5.75 2.87
C LYS A 290 0.07 4.92 2.29
N ALA A 291 0.26 4.36 1.10
CA ALA A 291 -0.74 3.51 0.48
C ALA A 291 -1.03 2.24 1.28
N TRP A 292 -0.15 1.85 2.21
CA TRP A 292 -0.23 0.57 2.93
C TRP A 292 -0.60 0.73 4.40
N ILE A 293 -0.79 1.97 4.87
CA ILE A 293 -1.09 2.27 6.27
C ILE A 293 -2.50 2.83 6.35
N LEU A 294 -3.41 2.07 6.98
CA LEU A 294 -4.81 2.48 7.14
C LEU A 294 -4.96 3.84 7.82
N TRP A 295 -4.20 4.11 8.88
CA TRP A 295 -4.29 5.38 9.59
C TRP A 295 -3.95 6.59 8.72
N GLU A 296 -2.87 6.51 7.94
CA GLU A 296 -2.47 7.57 7.00
C GLU A 296 -3.51 7.76 5.90
N LEU A 297 -4.02 6.65 5.34
CA LEU A 297 -5.10 6.69 4.35
C LEU A 297 -6.37 7.33 4.89
N LEU A 298 -6.77 7.02 6.13
CA LEU A 298 -7.93 7.60 6.77
C LEU A 298 -7.75 9.10 7.02
N GLN A 299 -6.57 9.55 7.45
CA GLN A 299 -6.28 10.98 7.61
C GLN A 299 -6.38 11.73 6.28
N VAL A 300 -5.91 11.14 5.18
CA VAL A 300 -6.04 11.71 3.83
C VAL A 300 -7.49 11.64 3.34
N PHE A 301 -8.20 10.55 3.64
CA PHE A 301 -9.61 10.36 3.31
C PHE A 301 -10.50 11.41 3.95
N VAL A 302 -10.33 11.71 5.25
CA VAL A 302 -11.13 12.73 5.95
C VAL A 302 -11.00 14.11 5.27
N LYS A 303 -9.84 14.44 4.70
CA LYS A 303 -9.62 15.69 3.94
C LYS A 303 -10.24 15.66 2.54
N ASN A 304 -10.57 14.47 2.02
CA ASN A 304 -10.99 14.23 0.65
C ASN A 304 -12.27 13.38 0.53
N VAL A 305 -13.13 13.37 1.56
CA VAL A 305 -14.34 12.50 1.60
C VAL A 305 -15.22 12.72 0.37
N GLY A 306 -15.55 13.97 0.06
CA GLY A 306 -16.38 14.34 -1.10
C GLY A 306 -15.89 13.75 -2.43
N PRO A 307 -14.66 14.09 -2.90
CA PRO A 307 -14.17 13.58 -4.19
C PRO A 307 -13.91 12.07 -4.17
N THR A 308 -13.52 11.47 -3.04
CA THR A 308 -13.32 10.02 -2.95
C THR A 308 -14.65 9.26 -3.04
N LEU A 309 -15.67 9.69 -2.30
CA LEU A 309 -17.02 9.11 -2.42
C LEU A 309 -17.59 9.31 -3.82
N TYR A 310 -17.39 10.48 -4.42
CA TYR A 310 -17.82 10.74 -5.79
C TYR A 310 -17.17 9.76 -6.79
N LEU A 311 -15.87 9.49 -6.65
CA LEU A 311 -15.18 8.52 -7.49
C LEU A 311 -15.70 7.08 -7.30
N LEU A 312 -16.01 6.68 -6.06
CA LEU A 312 -16.62 5.38 -5.76
C LEU A 312 -18.04 5.27 -6.33
N VAL A 313 -18.83 6.35 -6.27
CA VAL A 313 -20.16 6.41 -6.89
C VAL A 313 -20.05 6.29 -8.40
N ILE A 314 -19.13 7.02 -9.04
CA ILE A 314 -18.87 6.89 -10.47
C ILE A 314 -18.49 5.45 -10.81
N ALA A 315 -17.57 4.82 -10.05
CA ALA A 315 -17.20 3.42 -10.23
C ALA A 315 -18.42 2.49 -10.15
N GLY A 316 -19.25 2.63 -9.12
CA GLY A 316 -20.49 1.85 -8.99
C GLY A 316 -21.43 2.04 -10.19
N LEU A 317 -21.62 3.28 -10.64
CA LEU A 317 -22.50 3.62 -11.76
C LEU A 317 -22.02 3.03 -13.09
N VAL A 318 -20.74 3.17 -13.43
CA VAL A 318 -20.21 2.67 -14.71
C VAL A 318 -20.11 1.14 -14.75
N PHE A 319 -19.98 0.48 -13.60
CA PHE A 319 -19.99 -0.98 -13.50
C PHE A 319 -21.40 -1.58 -13.35
N LEU A 320 -22.45 -0.77 -13.12
CA LEU A 320 -23.83 -1.26 -12.96
C LEU A 320 -24.32 -2.11 -14.14
N PRO A 321 -24.10 -1.76 -15.42
CA PRO A 321 -24.48 -2.61 -16.54
C PRO A 321 -23.75 -3.97 -16.54
N VAL A 322 -22.50 -4.00 -16.10
CA VAL A 322 -21.69 -5.24 -15.98
C VAL A 322 -22.24 -6.12 -14.86
N LEU A 323 -22.61 -5.53 -13.73
CA LEU A 323 -23.24 -6.24 -12.62
C LEU A 323 -24.61 -6.80 -13.02
N ALA A 324 -25.41 -6.04 -13.76
CA ALA A 324 -26.69 -6.51 -14.30
C ALA A 324 -26.49 -7.67 -15.30
N LEU A 325 -25.48 -7.59 -16.17
CA LEU A 325 -25.09 -8.68 -17.08
C LEU A 325 -24.66 -9.93 -16.29
N ALA A 326 -23.85 -9.77 -15.25
CA ALA A 326 -23.43 -10.86 -14.37
C ALA A 326 -24.61 -11.51 -13.65
N ALA A 327 -25.52 -10.71 -13.10
CA ALA A 327 -26.75 -11.19 -12.47
C ALA A 327 -27.65 -11.93 -13.47
N GLY A 328 -27.78 -11.42 -14.70
CA GLY A 328 -28.54 -12.07 -15.78
C GLY A 328 -27.93 -13.42 -16.17
N ILE A 329 -26.63 -13.48 -16.40
CA ILE A 329 -25.90 -14.73 -16.67
C ILE A 329 -26.05 -15.70 -15.50
N PHE A 330 -25.88 -15.23 -14.27
CA PHE A 330 -26.06 -16.04 -13.06
C PHE A 330 -27.49 -16.55 -12.91
N PHE A 331 -28.51 -15.75 -13.23
CA PHE A 331 -29.90 -16.18 -13.18
C PHE A 331 -30.19 -17.23 -14.27
N LEU A 332 -29.72 -17.01 -15.49
CA LEU A 332 -29.86 -17.97 -16.60
C LEU A 332 -29.19 -19.31 -16.26
N ILE A 333 -27.97 -19.28 -15.74
CA ILE A 333 -27.23 -20.49 -15.33
C ILE A 333 -27.78 -21.06 -14.02
N GLY A 334 -28.17 -20.26 -13.05
CA GLY A 334 -28.65 -20.73 -11.74
C GLY A 334 -30.04 -21.35 -11.79
N ALA A 335 -30.94 -20.79 -12.62
CA ALA A 335 -32.31 -21.27 -12.75
C ALA A 335 -32.44 -22.52 -13.63
N THR A 336 -31.50 -22.77 -14.54
CA THR A 336 -31.57 -23.90 -15.49
C THR A 336 -30.37 -24.83 -15.47
N ASN A 337 -29.38 -24.56 -14.58
CA ASN A 337 -28.00 -25.05 -14.62
C ASN A 337 -27.70 -26.04 -15.75
N PRO A 338 -27.55 -25.52 -16.98
CA PRO A 338 -27.50 -26.37 -18.16
C PRO A 338 -26.22 -27.19 -18.18
N TYR A 339 -25.29 -26.99 -17.25
CA TYR A 339 -24.01 -27.72 -17.15
C TYR A 339 -24.00 -28.75 -16.04
N MET A 340 -24.92 -28.64 -15.06
CA MET A 340 -25.12 -29.65 -14.04
C MET A 340 -26.12 -30.68 -14.54
N SER A 341 -25.92 -31.89 -14.06
CA SER A 341 -26.88 -32.96 -14.19
C SER A 341 -28.03 -32.77 -13.20
N GLU A 342 -29.26 -32.76 -13.67
CA GLU A 342 -30.43 -32.71 -12.79
C GLU A 342 -30.71 -34.09 -12.17
N PHE A 343 -31.11 -34.06 -10.89
CA PHE A 343 -31.52 -35.21 -10.10
C PHE A 343 -33.05 -35.27 -10.10
N ILE A 344 -33.63 -36.25 -10.79
CA ILE A 344 -35.09 -36.41 -10.82
C ILE A 344 -35.49 -37.51 -9.84
N VAL A 345 -36.10 -37.13 -8.71
CA VAL A 345 -36.78 -38.07 -7.80
C VAL A 345 -38.23 -38.19 -8.21
N GLY A 346 -38.67 -39.40 -8.58
CA GLY A 346 -40.08 -39.74 -8.67
C GLY A 346 -40.84 -39.30 -9.94
N ALA A 347 -40.18 -39.22 -11.11
CA ALA A 347 -40.93 -39.02 -12.36
C ALA A 347 -41.75 -40.28 -12.71
N PRO A 348 -43.07 -40.17 -13.00
CA PRO A 348 -43.84 -41.29 -13.50
C PRO A 348 -43.26 -41.76 -14.84
N MET A 349 -43.30 -43.07 -15.07
CA MET A 349 -42.69 -43.80 -16.19
C MET A 349 -42.98 -43.21 -17.60
N GLN A 350 -43.98 -42.33 -17.71
CA GLN A 350 -44.42 -41.67 -18.94
C GLN A 350 -43.69 -40.35 -19.26
N ALA A 351 -42.88 -39.79 -18.34
CA ALA A 351 -42.10 -38.57 -18.61
C ALA A 351 -40.75 -38.84 -19.32
N VAL A 352 -40.41 -40.12 -19.56
CA VAL A 352 -39.12 -40.59 -20.12
C VAL A 352 -39.14 -40.60 -21.65
N ALA A 353 -39.57 -39.51 -22.27
CA ALA A 353 -39.55 -39.34 -23.73
C ALA A 353 -38.44 -38.38 -24.21
N ALA A 354 -37.48 -38.06 -23.33
CA ALA A 354 -36.31 -37.27 -23.72
C ALA A 354 -35.22 -38.22 -24.26
N PRO A 355 -34.69 -38.00 -25.49
CA PRO A 355 -33.61 -38.80 -26.03
C PRO A 355 -32.37 -38.71 -25.12
N GLY A 356 -31.91 -39.86 -24.61
CA GLY A 356 -30.73 -39.98 -23.74
C GLY A 356 -31.00 -40.24 -22.25
N ALA A 357 -32.25 -40.44 -21.83
CA ALA A 357 -32.56 -40.90 -20.48
C ALA A 357 -32.25 -42.40 -20.32
N VAL A 358 -31.40 -42.76 -19.35
CA VAL A 358 -31.07 -44.16 -19.02
C VAL A 358 -32.01 -44.62 -17.90
N VAL A 359 -32.78 -45.68 -18.15
CA VAL A 359 -33.63 -46.32 -17.14
C VAL A 359 -32.80 -47.37 -16.42
N ALA A 360 -32.66 -47.26 -15.11
CA ALA A 360 -32.24 -48.37 -14.26
C ALA A 360 -33.48 -48.89 -13.51
N GLU A 361 -33.49 -50.19 -13.20
CA GLU A 361 -34.62 -50.94 -12.63
C GLU A 361 -35.24 -50.30 -11.37
N GLU A 362 -36.44 -50.77 -11.00
CA GLU A 362 -37.30 -50.29 -9.92
C GLU A 362 -36.53 -49.71 -8.71
N GLY A 363 -36.66 -48.40 -8.51
CA GLY A 363 -35.98 -47.66 -7.44
C GLY A 363 -34.78 -46.82 -7.89
N ALA A 364 -34.40 -46.84 -9.17
CA ALA A 364 -33.23 -46.10 -9.64
C ALA A 364 -33.47 -44.62 -9.97
N ILE A 365 -32.47 -43.82 -9.59
CA ILE A 365 -32.35 -42.38 -9.79
C ILE A 365 -32.10 -42.08 -11.27
N ALA A 366 -32.98 -41.30 -11.93
CA ALA A 366 -32.74 -40.81 -13.28
C ALA A 366 -31.83 -39.58 -13.25
N PHE A 367 -30.70 -39.67 -13.95
CA PHE A 367 -29.72 -38.58 -14.08
C PHE A 367 -29.76 -38.04 -15.50
N THR A 368 -30.31 -36.85 -15.68
CA THR A 368 -30.29 -36.19 -17.00
C THR A 368 -28.99 -35.42 -17.16
N PRO A 369 -28.13 -35.75 -18.13
CA PRO A 369 -26.90 -35.02 -18.35
C PRO A 369 -27.21 -33.59 -18.80
N GLY A 370 -26.47 -32.62 -18.27
CA GLY A 370 -26.50 -31.23 -18.76
C GLY A 370 -26.06 -31.13 -20.23
N LEU A 371 -26.21 -29.96 -20.83
CA LEU A 371 -25.82 -29.59 -22.21
C LEU A 371 -24.45 -30.15 -22.62
N THR A 372 -23.41 -29.95 -21.83
CA THR A 372 -22.06 -30.47 -22.14
C THR A 372 -22.01 -32.00 -22.10
N GLY A 373 -22.78 -32.63 -21.22
CA GLY A 373 -22.94 -34.09 -21.17
C GLY A 373 -23.76 -34.62 -22.37
N LYS A 374 -24.81 -33.92 -22.80
CA LYS A 374 -25.59 -34.28 -24.00
C LYS A 374 -24.73 -34.21 -25.26
N ILE A 375 -23.90 -33.17 -25.39
CA ILE A 375 -22.96 -33.05 -26.51
C ILE A 375 -21.92 -34.17 -26.45
N ALA A 376 -21.38 -34.50 -25.27
CA ALA A 376 -20.43 -35.62 -25.12
C ALA A 376 -21.05 -36.96 -25.55
N LEU A 377 -22.28 -37.26 -25.11
CA LEU A 377 -22.99 -38.49 -25.50
C LEU A 377 -23.32 -38.51 -26.99
N TRP A 378 -23.68 -37.38 -27.58
CA TRP A 378 -23.91 -37.27 -29.02
C TRP A 378 -22.63 -37.57 -29.82
N ILE A 379 -21.48 -37.02 -29.40
CA ILE A 379 -20.17 -37.32 -30.02
C ILE A 379 -19.82 -38.82 -29.90
N MET A 380 -20.05 -39.41 -28.72
CA MET A 380 -19.79 -40.84 -28.49
C MET A 380 -20.67 -41.72 -29.37
N SER A 381 -21.96 -41.37 -29.50
CA SER A 381 -22.88 -42.06 -30.40
C SER A 381 -22.46 -41.99 -31.87
N MET A 382 -21.89 -40.86 -32.31
CA MET A 382 -21.35 -40.72 -33.67
C MET A 382 -20.10 -41.56 -33.92
N ALA A 383 -19.35 -41.86 -32.85
CA ALA A 383 -18.09 -42.59 -32.90
C ALA A 383 -18.23 -44.09 -32.56
N ASP A 384 -19.46 -44.58 -32.37
CA ASP A 384 -19.76 -45.95 -31.91
C ASP A 384 -19.06 -46.33 -30.58
N LEU A 385 -18.81 -45.33 -29.74
CA LEU A 385 -18.29 -45.49 -28.39
C LEU A 385 -19.50 -45.58 -27.46
N GLY A 386 -19.78 -46.75 -26.87
CA GLY A 386 -20.98 -46.97 -26.05
C GLY A 386 -21.30 -45.83 -25.07
N THR A 387 -22.58 -45.51 -24.88
CA THR A 387 -23.08 -44.28 -24.22
C THR A 387 -23.03 -44.28 -22.68
N ASP A 388 -22.12 -45.06 -22.10
CA ASP A 388 -21.95 -45.13 -20.66
C ASP A 388 -21.32 -43.84 -20.11
N GLN A 389 -22.02 -43.19 -19.17
CA GLN A 389 -21.57 -41.97 -18.50
C GLN A 389 -20.44 -42.21 -17.49
N ALA A 390 -20.19 -43.46 -17.09
CA ALA A 390 -19.02 -43.83 -16.31
C ALA A 390 -17.79 -44.12 -17.19
N SER A 391 -17.95 -44.17 -18.52
CA SER A 391 -16.86 -44.46 -19.43
C SER A 391 -15.77 -43.38 -19.40
N VAL A 392 -14.52 -43.80 -19.61
CA VAL A 392 -13.37 -42.89 -19.73
C VAL A 392 -13.58 -41.91 -20.90
N TYR A 393 -14.21 -42.36 -21.99
CA TYR A 393 -14.51 -41.53 -23.16
C TYR A 393 -15.45 -40.37 -22.84
N TYR A 394 -16.51 -40.63 -22.07
CA TYR A 394 -17.44 -39.58 -21.64
C TYR A 394 -16.75 -38.53 -20.78
N ILE A 395 -15.91 -38.94 -19.83
CA ILE A 395 -15.18 -38.03 -18.95
C ILE A 395 -14.19 -37.17 -19.75
N LEU A 396 -13.46 -37.78 -20.69
CA LEU A 396 -12.49 -37.08 -21.56
C LEU A 396 -13.16 -36.07 -22.50
N LEU A 397 -14.36 -36.33 -22.99
CA LEU A 397 -15.12 -35.39 -23.83
C LEU A 397 -15.78 -34.27 -23.01
N LYS A 398 -16.36 -34.63 -21.86
CA LYS A 398 -17.11 -33.67 -21.02
C LYS A 398 -16.22 -32.59 -20.41
N GLY A 399 -15.00 -32.93 -20.00
CA GLY A 399 -14.05 -31.99 -19.39
C GLY A 399 -13.75 -30.76 -20.26
N PRO A 400 -13.23 -30.93 -21.49
CA PRO A 400 -12.99 -29.84 -22.44
C PRO A 400 -14.25 -29.05 -22.80
N LEU A 401 -15.41 -29.72 -22.92
CA LEU A 401 -16.68 -29.04 -23.20
C LEU A 401 -17.12 -28.13 -22.05
N ASN A 402 -16.91 -28.53 -20.80
CA ASN A 402 -17.15 -27.66 -19.64
C ASN A 402 -16.22 -26.45 -19.62
N ILE A 403 -14.94 -26.63 -19.98
CA ILE A 403 -13.97 -25.53 -20.08
C ILE A 403 -14.38 -24.55 -21.18
N LEU A 404 -14.76 -25.07 -22.35
CA LEU A 404 -15.22 -24.25 -23.47
C LEU A 404 -16.50 -23.47 -23.12
N ALA A 405 -17.45 -24.13 -22.46
CA ALA A 405 -18.65 -23.49 -21.96
C ALA A 405 -18.33 -22.36 -20.96
N ALA A 406 -17.45 -22.61 -19.99
CA ALA A 406 -16.99 -21.59 -19.04
C ALA A 406 -16.33 -20.41 -19.77
N ALA A 407 -15.49 -20.67 -20.78
CA ALA A 407 -14.87 -19.63 -21.59
C ALA A 407 -15.93 -18.77 -22.30
N ILE A 408 -16.93 -19.38 -22.93
CA ILE A 408 -18.01 -18.66 -23.63
C ILE A 408 -18.81 -17.80 -22.64
N VAL A 409 -19.16 -18.35 -21.48
CA VAL A 409 -19.93 -17.65 -20.44
C VAL A 409 -19.16 -16.45 -19.86
N MET A 410 -17.85 -16.60 -19.66
CA MET A 410 -17.03 -15.55 -19.04
C MET A 410 -16.63 -14.43 -20.02
N ALA A 411 -16.67 -14.68 -21.33
CA ALA A 411 -16.27 -13.69 -22.33
C ALA A 411 -17.09 -12.39 -22.27
N PRO A 412 -18.44 -12.40 -22.28
CA PRO A 412 -19.23 -11.17 -22.18
C PRO A 412 -18.89 -10.35 -20.95
N LEU A 413 -18.66 -11.00 -19.80
CA LEU A 413 -18.31 -10.34 -18.55
C LEU A 413 -16.92 -9.70 -18.61
N ALA A 414 -15.92 -10.43 -19.09
CA ALA A 414 -14.56 -9.94 -19.19
C ALA A 414 -14.45 -8.73 -20.14
N PHE A 415 -15.06 -8.80 -21.31
CA PHE A 415 -15.06 -7.70 -22.27
C PHE A 415 -15.90 -6.52 -21.79
N ALA A 416 -17.10 -6.75 -21.24
CA ALA A 416 -17.94 -5.67 -20.73
C ALA A 416 -17.31 -4.95 -19.54
N ALA A 417 -16.61 -5.66 -18.64
CA ALA A 417 -15.94 -5.08 -17.48
C ALA A 417 -14.71 -4.24 -17.83
N ALA A 418 -14.04 -4.52 -18.96
CA ALA A 418 -12.78 -3.88 -19.31
C ALA A 418 -12.95 -2.38 -19.68
N PHE A 419 -14.05 -2.01 -20.32
CA PHE A 419 -14.34 -0.61 -20.69
C PHE A 419 -14.54 0.32 -19.48
N PRO A 420 -15.45 0.02 -18.53
CA PRO A 420 -15.58 0.83 -17.32
C PRO A 420 -14.32 0.78 -16.45
N ALA A 421 -13.54 -0.31 -16.48
CA ALA A 421 -12.25 -0.36 -15.78
C ALA A 421 -11.26 0.69 -16.30
N VAL A 422 -11.03 0.76 -17.63
CA VAL A 422 -10.12 1.75 -18.22
C VAL A 422 -10.61 3.18 -17.97
N PHE A 423 -11.93 3.40 -18.00
CA PHE A 423 -12.53 4.68 -17.62
C PHE A 423 -12.19 5.06 -16.17
N ILE A 424 -12.37 4.13 -15.22
CA ILE A 424 -12.07 4.37 -13.80
C ILE A 424 -10.57 4.56 -13.53
N MET A 425 -9.69 3.85 -14.24
CA MET A 425 -8.24 4.07 -14.13
C MET A 425 -7.87 5.53 -14.45
N LYS A 426 -8.45 6.07 -15.54
CA LYS A 426 -8.26 7.48 -15.89
C LYS A 426 -8.88 8.43 -14.86
N ALA A 427 -10.10 8.14 -14.39
CA ALA A 427 -10.78 8.93 -13.37
C ALA A 427 -9.97 9.01 -12.06
N THR A 428 -9.36 7.90 -11.63
CA THR A 428 -8.45 7.86 -10.47
C THR A 428 -7.18 8.67 -10.71
N GLY A 429 -6.62 8.63 -11.93
CA GLY A 429 -5.50 9.48 -12.32
C GLY A 429 -5.82 10.98 -12.23
N LEU A 430 -7.01 11.37 -12.70
CA LEU A 430 -7.50 12.75 -12.60
C LEU A 430 -7.73 13.17 -11.15
N PHE A 431 -8.26 12.27 -10.32
CA PHE A 431 -8.37 12.50 -8.88
C PHE A 431 -7.00 12.80 -8.27
N GLY A 432 -5.97 12.01 -8.59
CA GLY A 432 -4.59 12.26 -8.18
C GLY A 432 -4.03 13.60 -8.67
N LEU A 433 -4.32 13.97 -9.93
CA LEU A 433 -3.85 15.20 -10.56
C LEU A 433 -4.47 16.46 -9.93
N TYR A 434 -5.80 16.52 -9.80
CA TYR A 434 -6.53 17.68 -9.29
C TYR A 434 -6.41 17.83 -7.76
N ARG A 435 -6.19 16.72 -7.04
CA ARG A 435 -6.09 16.72 -5.56
C ARG A 435 -4.67 16.46 -5.05
N ASN A 436 -3.64 16.67 -5.89
CA ASN A 436 -2.25 16.35 -5.56
C ASN A 436 -1.77 16.89 -4.19
N ARG A 437 -2.20 18.09 -3.81
CA ARG A 437 -1.83 18.76 -2.55
C ARG A 437 -2.61 18.22 -1.36
N SER A 438 -3.92 18.02 -1.50
CA SER A 438 -4.74 17.49 -0.41
C SER A 438 -4.52 15.99 -0.19
N LEU A 439 -4.01 15.29 -1.21
CA LEU A 439 -3.50 13.94 -1.13
C LEU A 439 -2.06 13.87 -0.63
N ASP A 440 -1.36 15.00 -0.47
CA ASP A 440 0.00 15.05 0.07
C ASP A 440 0.96 14.11 -0.71
N LEU A 441 0.93 14.23 -2.05
CA LEU A 441 1.77 13.43 -2.97
C LEU A 441 3.19 13.99 -3.11
N VAL A 442 3.40 15.27 -2.74
CA VAL A 442 4.69 15.96 -2.82
C VAL A 442 5.32 15.98 -1.44
N GLN A 443 5.76 14.81 -0.98
CA GLN A 443 6.51 14.69 0.27
C GLN A 443 7.99 14.52 -0.01
N ARG A 444 8.82 15.37 0.61
CA ARG A 444 10.24 15.11 0.78
C ARG A 444 10.50 14.74 2.23
N ILE A 445 11.31 13.71 2.43
CA ILE A 445 11.70 13.27 3.77
C ILE A 445 13.19 13.55 3.95
N ALA A 446 13.55 14.33 4.97
CA ALA A 446 14.93 14.65 5.25
C ALA A 446 15.68 13.43 5.82
N PRO A 447 16.96 13.21 5.44
CA PRO A 447 17.81 12.21 6.10
C PRO A 447 17.85 12.44 7.61
N GLY A 448 17.82 11.39 8.42
CA GLY A 448 17.87 11.49 9.88
C GLY A 448 16.53 11.79 10.56
N THR A 449 15.48 12.12 9.80
CA THR A 449 14.13 12.32 10.36
C THR A 449 13.70 11.06 11.14
N PRO A 450 13.22 11.16 12.40
CA PRO A 450 12.73 10.01 13.14
C PRO A 450 11.52 9.33 12.46
N ALA A 451 11.58 8.02 12.28
CA ALA A 451 10.49 7.26 11.67
C ALA A 451 9.30 7.12 12.63
N THR A 452 8.08 7.36 12.15
CA THR A 452 6.85 7.25 12.95
C THR A 452 6.46 5.79 13.21
N PHE A 453 5.57 5.59 14.19
CA PHE A 453 5.08 4.26 14.59
C PHE A 453 4.55 3.44 13.42
N TRP A 454 3.70 4.02 12.57
CA TRP A 454 3.01 3.25 11.52
C TRP A 454 3.94 2.74 10.42
N VAL A 455 4.95 3.53 10.02
CA VAL A 455 5.93 3.07 9.02
C VAL A 455 6.81 1.98 9.61
N ARG A 456 7.16 2.08 10.90
CA ARG A 456 7.87 1.01 11.62
C ARG A 456 7.01 -0.25 11.75
N TYR A 457 5.72 -0.11 12.03
CA TYR A 457 4.77 -1.23 12.09
C TYR A 457 4.72 -1.94 10.73
N LEU A 458 4.53 -1.18 9.65
CA LEU A 458 4.51 -1.72 8.30
C LEU A 458 5.83 -2.41 7.93
N ALA A 459 6.97 -1.79 8.23
CA ALA A 459 8.29 -2.39 8.04
C ALA A 459 8.44 -3.69 8.84
N HIS A 460 7.90 -3.75 10.07
CA HIS A 460 7.91 -4.96 10.88
C HIS A 460 7.00 -6.05 10.30
N THR A 461 5.82 -5.72 9.77
CA THR A 461 4.94 -6.67 9.07
C THR A 461 5.64 -7.28 7.86
N VAL A 462 6.35 -6.45 7.08
CA VAL A 462 7.18 -6.93 5.96
C VAL A 462 8.33 -7.78 6.45
N ASP A 463 9.05 -7.35 7.49
CA ASP A 463 10.14 -8.12 8.10
C ASP A 463 9.67 -9.53 8.52
N LEU A 464 8.46 -9.66 9.12
CA LEU A 464 7.90 -10.96 9.53
C LEU A 464 7.65 -11.90 8.35
N LEU A 465 7.25 -11.36 7.19
CA LEU A 465 7.03 -12.16 5.97
C LEU A 465 8.36 -12.68 5.39
N PHE A 466 9.42 -11.86 5.46
CA PHE A 466 10.73 -12.20 4.90
C PHE A 466 11.67 -12.90 5.89
N MET A 467 11.34 -12.93 7.18
CA MET A 467 12.16 -13.59 8.21
C MET A 467 12.46 -15.07 7.91
N PRO A 468 11.52 -15.90 7.41
CA PRO A 468 11.83 -17.28 7.03
C PRO A 468 12.87 -17.39 5.90
N LEU A 469 13.02 -16.34 5.09
CA LEU A 469 13.99 -16.25 4.00
C LEU A 469 15.34 -15.67 4.44
N SER A 470 15.57 -15.51 5.75
CA SER A 470 16.78 -14.92 6.31
C SER A 470 18.07 -15.56 5.76
N GLY A 471 18.08 -16.88 5.59
CA GLY A 471 19.24 -17.61 5.05
C GLY A 471 19.70 -17.17 3.68
N PHE A 472 18.77 -16.73 2.84
CA PHE A 472 19.04 -16.28 1.48
C PHE A 472 19.30 -14.78 1.39
N LEU A 473 18.77 -14.00 2.35
CA LEU A 473 18.71 -12.54 2.27
C LEU A 473 19.76 -11.83 3.15
N VAL A 474 20.20 -12.46 4.24
CA VAL A 474 20.74 -11.70 5.38
C VAL A 474 22.17 -11.20 5.20
N THR A 475 23.04 -11.82 4.41
CA THR A 475 24.41 -11.28 4.26
C THR A 475 25.18 -11.76 3.04
N ALA A 476 25.99 -10.85 2.47
CA ALA A 476 27.16 -11.18 1.64
C ALA A 476 28.35 -11.77 2.44
N ASN A 477 28.22 -11.89 3.77
CA ASN A 477 29.28 -12.40 4.65
C ASN A 477 29.29 -13.94 4.63
N PRO A 478 30.35 -14.59 4.11
CA PRO A 478 30.39 -16.04 3.96
C PRO A 478 30.34 -16.79 5.29
N LYS A 479 30.81 -16.20 6.40
CA LYS A 479 30.83 -16.86 7.71
C LYS A 479 29.44 -16.96 8.34
N ALA A 480 28.64 -15.90 8.24
CA ALA A 480 27.26 -15.89 8.72
C ALA A 480 26.38 -16.84 7.88
N LEU A 481 26.60 -16.85 6.56
CA LEU A 481 25.93 -17.77 5.64
C LEU A 481 26.26 -19.24 5.96
N MET A 482 27.53 -19.57 6.19
CA MET A 482 27.94 -20.92 6.59
C MET A 482 27.28 -21.36 7.90
N GLY A 483 27.25 -20.47 8.91
CA GLY A 483 26.55 -20.73 10.18
C GLY A 483 25.07 -21.04 9.98
N PHE A 484 24.39 -20.29 9.11
CA PHE A 484 22.99 -20.55 8.79
C PHE A 484 22.77 -21.93 8.17
N TRP A 485 23.55 -22.29 7.14
CA TRP A 485 23.37 -23.56 6.43
C TRP A 485 23.67 -24.77 7.31
N LEU A 486 24.65 -24.67 8.20
CA LEU A 486 24.91 -25.69 9.21
C LEU A 486 23.73 -25.82 10.18
N GLY A 487 23.20 -24.70 10.69
CA GLY A 487 22.02 -24.70 11.56
C GLY A 487 20.76 -25.22 10.88
N PHE A 488 20.52 -24.85 9.62
CA PHE A 488 19.40 -25.33 8.82
C PHE A 488 19.52 -26.83 8.50
N GLY A 489 20.72 -27.30 8.15
CA GLY A 489 21.00 -28.72 7.97
C GLY A 489 20.71 -29.53 9.24
N PHE A 490 21.17 -29.04 10.39
CA PHE A 490 20.88 -29.67 11.68
C PHE A 490 19.37 -29.67 12.01
N PHE A 491 18.67 -28.56 11.73
CA PHE A 491 17.22 -28.49 11.86
C PHE A 491 16.50 -29.52 10.98
N LEU A 492 16.92 -29.68 9.71
CA LEU A 492 16.35 -30.70 8.81
C LEU A 492 16.61 -32.12 9.33
N LEU A 493 17.79 -32.39 9.89
CA LEU A 493 18.08 -33.70 10.50
C LEU A 493 17.12 -33.99 11.67
N ILE A 494 16.87 -33.03 12.55
CA ILE A 494 15.87 -33.16 13.62
C ILE A 494 14.47 -33.35 13.02
N TRP A 495 14.09 -32.56 12.02
CA TRP A 495 12.79 -32.61 11.36
C TRP A 495 12.51 -34.00 10.77
N PHE A 496 13.44 -34.58 10.02
CA PHE A 496 13.20 -35.87 9.36
C PHE A 496 13.45 -37.07 10.27
N PHE A 497 14.49 -37.05 11.11
CA PHE A 497 14.98 -38.25 11.79
C PHE A 497 14.70 -38.30 13.30
N SER A 498 14.23 -37.21 13.92
CA SER A 498 13.98 -37.18 15.36
C SER A 498 12.63 -36.55 15.74
N PRO A 499 11.50 -37.27 15.54
CA PRO A 499 10.16 -36.76 15.84
C PRO A 499 10.00 -36.24 17.27
N ASN A 500 10.62 -36.90 18.25
CA ASN A 500 10.56 -36.53 19.67
C ASN A 500 11.26 -35.19 19.95
N MET A 501 12.26 -34.81 19.15
CA MET A 501 13.01 -33.56 19.32
C MET A 501 12.40 -32.37 18.57
N ARG A 502 11.39 -32.59 17.71
CA ARG A 502 10.75 -31.52 16.92
C ARG A 502 10.15 -30.42 17.80
N GLY A 503 9.60 -30.78 18.97
CA GLY A 503 8.99 -29.82 19.91
C GLY A 503 9.96 -28.77 20.46
N ILE A 504 11.25 -29.08 20.53
CA ILE A 504 12.30 -28.16 21.00
C ILE A 504 13.10 -27.59 19.82
N GLY A 505 13.38 -28.42 18.80
CA GLY A 505 14.19 -28.02 17.65
C GLY A 505 13.54 -26.92 16.80
N VAL A 506 12.22 -26.99 16.57
CA VAL A 506 11.48 -25.98 15.78
C VAL A 506 11.53 -24.59 16.42
N PRO A 507 11.16 -24.40 17.70
CA PRO A 507 11.22 -23.07 18.32
C PRO A 507 12.65 -22.52 18.43
N LEU A 508 13.65 -23.36 18.75
CA LEU A 508 15.05 -22.91 18.79
C LEU A 508 15.54 -22.44 17.43
N PHE A 509 15.21 -23.16 16.37
CA PHE A 509 15.55 -22.75 15.01
C PHE A 509 14.83 -21.45 14.63
N ALA A 510 13.55 -21.30 14.97
CA ALA A 510 12.81 -20.05 14.73
C ALA A 510 13.43 -18.84 15.47
N ILE A 511 13.87 -19.04 16.71
CA ILE A 511 14.59 -18.03 17.50
C ILE A 511 15.91 -17.66 16.82
N TYR A 512 16.67 -18.64 16.34
CA TYR A 512 17.93 -18.42 15.62
C TYR A 512 17.73 -17.63 14.31
N VAL A 513 16.77 -18.06 13.48
CA VAL A 513 16.39 -17.40 12.21
C VAL A 513 15.98 -15.94 12.47
N SER A 514 15.17 -15.73 13.51
CA SER A 514 14.75 -14.40 13.95
C SER A 514 15.96 -13.54 14.35
N TRP A 515 16.82 -14.01 15.25
CA TRP A 515 18.02 -13.28 15.67
C TRP A 515 18.89 -12.92 14.48
N MET A 516 19.12 -13.89 13.60
CA MET A 516 19.95 -13.68 12.41
C MET A 516 19.33 -12.61 11.51
N TYR A 517 18.02 -12.63 11.27
CA TYR A 517 17.36 -11.65 10.43
C TYR A 517 17.51 -10.22 10.95
N TRP A 518 17.23 -9.96 12.23
CA TRP A 518 17.26 -8.58 12.74
C TRP A 518 18.66 -8.15 13.21
N ALA A 519 19.31 -8.92 14.08
CA ALA A 519 20.55 -8.48 14.72
C ALA A 519 21.71 -8.36 13.71
N VAL A 520 21.84 -9.33 12.81
CA VAL A 520 22.93 -9.34 11.82
C VAL A 520 22.72 -8.27 10.75
N GLN A 521 21.50 -8.08 10.25
CA GLN A 521 21.22 -7.04 9.26
C GLN A 521 21.34 -5.63 9.83
N GLU A 522 20.79 -5.37 11.03
CA GLU A 522 20.83 -4.04 11.65
C GLU A 522 22.26 -3.62 12.06
N SER A 523 23.15 -4.57 12.35
CA SER A 523 24.59 -4.31 12.60
C SER A 523 25.48 -4.37 11.36
N SER A 524 24.92 -4.69 10.19
CA SER A 524 25.66 -4.68 8.93
C SER A 524 25.85 -3.27 8.39
N GLN A 525 26.64 -3.12 7.31
CA GLN A 525 26.79 -1.85 6.61
C GLN A 525 25.47 -1.31 6.03
N LEU A 526 24.46 -2.17 5.83
CA LEU A 526 23.13 -1.74 5.39
C LEU A 526 22.40 -0.94 6.47
N LYS A 527 22.80 -1.08 7.75
CA LYS A 527 22.16 -0.43 8.90
C LYS A 527 20.64 -0.66 8.95
N SER A 528 20.12 -1.69 8.30
CA SER A 528 18.69 -1.85 8.05
C SER A 528 18.34 -3.30 7.77
N THR A 529 17.11 -3.69 8.09
CA THR A 529 16.52 -4.95 7.63
C THR A 529 15.87 -4.74 6.28
N LEU A 530 15.69 -5.81 5.50
CA LEU A 530 15.02 -5.72 4.20
C LEU A 530 13.67 -4.98 4.27
N GLY A 531 12.81 -5.28 5.26
CA GLY A 531 11.53 -4.59 5.40
C GLY A 531 11.67 -3.10 5.72
N LYS A 532 12.70 -2.70 6.48
CA LYS A 532 13.00 -1.29 6.75
C LYS A 532 13.60 -0.59 5.54
N ASP A 533 14.51 -1.24 4.82
CA ASP A 533 15.18 -0.69 3.64
C ASP A 533 14.20 -0.46 2.48
N ILE A 534 13.21 -1.34 2.27
CA ILE A 534 12.14 -1.16 1.28
C ILE A 534 11.40 0.18 1.46
N PHE A 535 11.21 0.62 2.71
CA PHE A 535 10.58 1.90 3.02
C PHE A 535 11.59 3.03 3.25
N GLY A 536 12.87 2.83 2.97
CA GLY A 536 13.91 3.85 3.13
C GLY A 536 14.22 4.18 4.59
N LEU A 537 14.04 3.23 5.50
CA LEU A 537 14.38 3.36 6.91
C LEU A 537 15.74 2.73 7.21
N ILE A 538 16.47 3.34 8.14
CA ILE A 538 17.74 2.83 8.68
C ILE A 538 17.72 2.89 10.21
N VAL A 539 18.50 2.02 10.83
CA VAL A 539 18.70 1.92 12.26
C VAL A 539 20.14 2.34 12.57
N VAL A 540 20.28 3.37 13.39
CA VAL A 540 21.58 3.95 13.74
C VAL A 540 21.69 4.14 15.24
N THR A 541 22.91 4.31 15.73
CA THR A 541 23.16 4.75 17.11
C THR A 541 22.72 6.21 17.29
N GLU A 542 22.71 6.72 18.52
CA GLU A 542 22.45 8.15 18.78
C GLU A 542 23.40 9.08 17.99
N LYS A 543 24.65 8.64 17.78
CA LYS A 543 25.70 9.31 16.99
C LYS A 543 25.59 9.09 15.47
N ASN A 544 24.51 8.48 14.98
CA ASN A 544 24.30 8.12 13.57
C ASN A 544 25.23 7.03 12.99
N ASP A 545 25.96 6.31 13.84
CA ASP A 545 26.84 5.21 13.46
C ASP A 545 26.09 3.88 13.27
N THR A 546 26.78 2.88 12.73
CA THR A 546 26.29 1.49 12.63
C THR A 546 26.20 0.87 14.03
N LEU A 547 25.18 0.04 14.25
CA LEU A 547 25.05 -0.72 15.49
C LEU A 547 26.15 -1.78 15.61
N GLU A 548 26.71 -1.94 16.80
CA GLU A 548 27.56 -3.09 17.09
C GLU A 548 26.72 -4.39 17.18
N MET A 549 27.31 -5.54 16.82
CA MET A 549 26.63 -6.84 16.86
C MET A 549 26.05 -7.17 18.25
N LYS A 550 26.78 -6.83 19.33
CA LYS A 550 26.32 -7.03 20.71
C LYS A 550 25.08 -6.16 21.01
N GLN A 551 25.14 -4.89 20.63
CA GLN A 551 24.05 -3.93 20.80
C GLN A 551 22.81 -4.35 20.01
N ALA A 552 22.98 -4.77 18.76
CA ALA A 552 21.89 -5.26 17.91
C ALA A 552 21.28 -6.58 18.44
N SER A 553 22.10 -7.48 18.99
CA SER A 553 21.62 -8.72 19.62
C SER A 553 20.79 -8.44 20.87
N PHE A 554 21.23 -7.50 21.72
CA PHE A 554 20.48 -7.09 22.89
C PHE A 554 19.17 -6.38 22.51
N LYS A 555 19.20 -5.53 21.48
CA LYS A 555 18.00 -4.90 20.90
C LYS A 555 17.00 -5.93 20.40
N TRP A 556 17.45 -6.98 19.72
CA TRP A 556 16.60 -8.09 19.28
C TRP A 556 16.00 -8.87 20.45
N PHE A 557 16.77 -9.14 21.50
CA PHE A 557 16.28 -9.82 22.70
C PHE A 557 15.18 -8.99 23.39
N LEU A 558 15.38 -7.68 23.55
CA LEU A 558 14.35 -6.78 24.08
C LEU A 558 13.12 -6.70 23.18
N ARG A 559 13.27 -6.89 21.87
CA ARG A 559 12.14 -6.98 20.95
C ARG A 559 11.29 -8.21 21.22
N MET A 560 11.84 -9.30 21.77
CA MET A 560 11.03 -10.48 22.12
C MET A 560 9.98 -10.20 23.20
N LEU A 561 10.19 -9.18 24.04
CA LEU A 561 9.18 -8.72 25.02
C LEU A 561 7.87 -8.27 24.35
N TRP A 562 7.92 -7.89 23.07
CA TRP A 562 6.74 -7.59 22.26
C TRP A 562 5.75 -8.76 22.23
N TYR A 563 6.22 -10.00 22.07
CA TYR A 563 5.39 -11.20 21.98
C TYR A 563 4.61 -11.47 23.27
N PHE A 564 5.20 -11.16 24.44
CA PHE A 564 4.58 -11.40 25.74
C PHE A 564 3.65 -10.27 26.19
N SER A 565 3.87 -9.05 25.68
CA SER A 565 3.20 -7.83 26.16
C SER A 565 2.17 -7.28 25.17
N PHE A 566 1.67 -8.09 24.24
CA PHE A 566 0.73 -7.68 23.17
C PHE A 566 1.18 -6.43 22.40
N GLY A 567 2.50 -6.26 22.27
CA GLY A 567 3.12 -5.17 21.55
C GLY A 567 3.14 -3.78 22.18
N LEU A 568 2.80 -3.66 23.46
CA LEU A 568 2.95 -2.41 24.22
C LEU A 568 4.37 -1.79 24.15
N PRO A 569 5.47 -2.55 24.29
CA PRO A 569 6.83 -1.98 24.21
C PRO A 569 7.17 -1.34 22.85
N PHE A 570 6.52 -1.81 21.79
CA PHE A 570 6.67 -1.24 20.44
C PHE A 570 5.79 0.00 20.26
N LEU A 571 4.58 -0.01 20.83
CA LEU A 571 3.63 1.11 20.77
C LEU A 571 4.16 2.40 21.40
N MET A 572 5.11 2.32 22.34
CA MET A 572 5.75 3.49 22.96
C MET A 572 6.33 4.49 21.94
N CYS A 573 6.79 4.03 20.77
CA CYS A 573 7.31 4.95 19.75
C CYS A 573 6.24 5.86 19.13
N ALA A 574 4.95 5.55 19.27
CA ALA A 574 3.87 6.43 18.84
C ALA A 574 3.79 7.70 19.70
N PHE A 575 3.99 7.55 21.02
CA PHE A 575 3.78 8.59 22.03
C PHE A 575 5.06 9.32 22.43
N ASN A 576 6.23 8.69 22.26
CA ASN A 576 7.51 9.33 22.55
C ASN A 576 7.78 10.50 21.57
N ARG A 577 8.29 11.64 22.09
CA ARG A 577 8.69 12.82 21.28
C ARG A 577 9.77 12.45 20.26
N GLU A 578 10.73 11.63 20.65
CA GLU A 578 11.84 11.18 19.79
C GLU A 578 11.47 9.95 18.93
N LYS A 579 10.22 9.49 18.99
CA LYS A 579 9.71 8.33 18.24
C LYS A 579 10.52 7.04 18.47
N ARG A 580 11.09 6.84 19.66
CA ARG A 580 11.86 5.64 20.02
C ARG A 580 10.97 4.59 20.71
N ALA A 581 11.17 3.31 20.36
CA ALA A 581 10.54 2.19 21.05
C ALA A 581 11.33 1.80 22.31
N LEU A 582 10.79 0.94 23.18
CA LEU A 582 11.48 0.53 24.42
C LEU A 582 12.88 -0.05 24.15
N HIS A 583 12.99 -0.94 23.17
CA HIS A 583 14.26 -1.53 22.79
C HIS A 583 15.24 -0.53 22.16
N ASP A 584 14.74 0.55 21.55
CA ASP A 584 15.58 1.63 21.02
C ASP A 584 16.19 2.46 22.15
N MET A 585 15.38 2.79 23.15
CA MET A 585 15.79 3.61 24.30
C MET A 585 16.85 2.89 25.15
N VAL A 586 16.63 1.61 25.44
CA VAL A 586 17.57 0.80 26.24
C VAL A 586 18.88 0.54 25.51
N THR A 587 18.86 0.50 24.18
CA THR A 587 20.07 0.25 23.38
C THR A 587 20.68 1.51 22.78
N HIS A 588 20.26 2.71 23.17
CA HIS A 588 20.77 3.98 22.59
C HIS A 588 20.79 3.97 21.06
N SER A 589 19.69 3.49 20.47
CA SER A 589 19.52 3.41 19.03
C SER A 589 18.27 4.16 18.58
N LYS A 590 18.21 4.52 17.30
CA LYS A 590 17.07 5.22 16.70
C LYS A 590 16.83 4.71 15.28
N VAL A 591 15.56 4.68 14.88
CA VAL A 591 15.16 4.37 13.49
C VAL A 591 14.78 5.66 12.81
N VAL A 592 15.49 5.97 11.74
CA VAL A 592 15.39 7.24 11.01
C VAL A 592 15.22 6.97 9.53
N TRP A 593 14.74 7.97 8.80
CA TRP A 593 14.69 7.93 7.35
C TRP A 593 16.09 8.09 6.77
N LYS A 594 16.41 7.29 5.76
CA LYS A 594 17.59 7.48 4.91
C LYS A 594 17.51 8.81 4.15
N GLY A 595 16.29 9.27 3.91
CA GLY A 595 15.96 10.54 3.27
C GLY A 595 15.97 10.47 1.75
N ASP A 596 15.39 11.49 1.14
CA ASP A 596 15.43 11.70 -0.30
C ASP A 596 16.79 12.23 -0.73
N LYS A 597 17.44 11.53 -1.67
CA LYS A 597 18.57 12.08 -2.43
C LYS A 597 18.14 13.28 -3.26
#